data_AF-A0A537U803-F1
#
_entry.id   AF-A0A537U803-F1
#
_cell.length_a   1.000
_cell.length_b   1.000
_cell.length_c   1.000
_cell.angle_alpha   90.00
_cell.angle_beta   90.00
_cell.angle_gamma   90.00
#
_symmetry.space_group_name_H-M   'P 1'
#
loop_
_entity.id
_entity.type
_entity.pdbx_description
1 polymer ?
#
loop_
_entity_poly.entity_id
_entity_poly.type
_entity_poly.pdbx_seq_one_letter_code
_entity_poly.pdbx_strand_id
1 'polypeptide(L)'
;MSARSPADALEAVAQKWRALAERRRAHFVELYDSGRWKHYYNETQFLCRLREAIRLTERWIEIAPPRADEATADQAQLLVNRHRTAA
;
A
#
# COMPACT_ATOMS: atom_id res chain seq x y z
N MET A 1 7.98 23.72 -25.64
CA MET A 1 7.07 22.84 -24.85
C MET A 1 7.58 21.42 -25.00
N SER A 2 8.32 20.90 -24.01
CA SER A 2 8.82 19.54 -24.08
C SER A 2 7.65 18.57 -24.07
N ALA A 3 7.47 17.84 -25.17
CA ALA A 3 6.47 16.78 -25.24
C ALA A 3 6.81 15.76 -24.16
N ARG A 4 5.86 15.51 -23.26
CA ARG A 4 5.98 14.45 -22.25
C ARG A 4 6.21 13.14 -23.01
N SER A 5 7.31 12.46 -22.73
CA SER A 5 7.59 11.21 -23.41
C SER A 5 6.54 10.17 -23.02
N PRO A 6 6.18 9.22 -23.90
CA PRO A 6 5.28 8.13 -23.54
C PRO A 6 5.77 7.34 -22.31
N ALA A 7 7.10 7.27 -22.11
CA ALA A 7 7.71 6.72 -20.90
C ALA A 7 7.31 7.48 -19.62
N ASP A 8 7.34 8.81 -19.63
CA ASP A 8 6.94 9.65 -18.48
C ASP A 8 5.45 9.53 -18.16
N ALA A 9 4.63 9.23 -19.16
CA ALA A 9 3.20 8.98 -18.99
C ALA A 9 2.94 7.61 -18.35
N LEU A 10 3.66 6.57 -18.79
CA LEU A 10 3.59 5.24 -18.20
C LEU A 10 4.08 5.23 -16.74
N GLU A 11 5.17 5.94 -16.44
CA GLU A 11 5.66 6.10 -15.06
C GLU A 11 4.62 6.78 -14.17
N ALA A 12 4.00 7.87 -14.65
CA ALA A 12 2.95 8.56 -13.90
C ALA A 12 1.72 7.67 -13.65
N VAL A 13 1.37 6.80 -14.59
CA VAL A 13 0.28 5.82 -14.42
C VAL A 13 0.68 4.76 -13.40
N ALA A 14 1.90 4.22 -13.50
CA ALA A 14 2.41 3.22 -12.56
C ALA A 14 2.41 3.76 -11.12
N GLN A 15 2.79 5.02 -10.92
CA GLN A 15 2.75 5.64 -9.59
C GLN A 15 1.33 5.84 -9.05
N LYS A 16 0.35 6.14 -9.91
CA LYS A 16 -1.06 6.18 -9.48
C LYS A 16 -1.56 4.81 -9.02
N TRP A 17 -1.17 3.75 -9.73
CA TRP A 17 -1.54 2.38 -9.36
C TRP A 17 -0.87 1.94 -8.07
N ARG A 18 0.40 2.31 -7.85
CA ARG A 18 1.08 2.12 -6.57
C ARG A 18 0.33 2.81 -5.43
N ALA A 19 0.03 4.10 -5.58
CA ALA A 19 -0.70 4.86 -4.55
C ALA A 19 -2.08 4.24 -4.24
N LEU A 20 -2.76 3.69 -5.25
CA LEU A 20 -4.02 2.97 -5.05
C LEU A 20 -3.83 1.66 -4.27
N ALA A 21 -2.78 0.89 -4.59
CA ALA A 21 -2.45 -0.35 -3.88
C ALA A 21 -2.11 -0.09 -2.41
N GLU A 22 -1.29 0.94 -2.14
CA GLU A 22 -0.93 1.37 -0.78
C GLU A 22 -2.16 1.80 0.03
N ARG A 23 -3.04 2.63 -0.55
CA ARG A 23 -4.32 3.00 0.09
C ARG A 23 -5.19 1.80 0.40
N ARG A 24 -5.26 0.82 -0.51
CA ARG A 24 -6.01 -0.41 -0.30
C ARG A 24 -5.44 -1.22 0.86
N ARG A 25 -4.12 -1.34 0.95
CA ARG A 25 -3.44 -2.00 2.08
C ARG A 25 -3.73 -1.27 3.39
N ALA A 26 -3.59 0.05 3.43
CA ALA A 26 -3.86 0.87 4.62
C ALA A 26 -5.31 0.67 5.10
N HIS A 27 -6.28 0.67 4.19
CA HIS A 27 -7.68 0.42 4.53
C HIS A 27 -7.92 -0.95 5.19
N PHE A 28 -7.26 -2.01 4.70
CA PHE A 28 -7.38 -3.33 5.34
C PHE A 28 -6.71 -3.38 6.71
N VAL A 29 -5.61 -2.66 6.93
CA VAL A 29 -4.98 -2.53 8.25
C VAL A 29 -5.92 -1.80 9.21
N GLU A 30 -6.52 -0.67 8.80
CA GLU A 30 -7.51 0.04 9.62
C GLU A 30 -8.74 -0.82 9.95
N LEU A 31 -9.21 -1.62 9.00
CA LEU A 31 -10.30 -2.57 9.22
C LEU A 31 -9.91 -3.66 10.23
N TYR A 32 -8.67 -4.14 10.17
CA TYR A 32 -8.12 -5.10 11.13
C TYR A 32 -8.05 -4.51 12.54
N ASP A 33 -7.43 -3.34 12.68
CA ASP A 33 -7.23 -2.64 13.96
C ASP A 33 -8.56 -2.28 14.62
N SER A 34 -9.55 -1.82 13.83
CA SER A 34 -10.88 -1.49 14.34
C SER A 34 -11.77 -2.72 14.59
N GLY A 35 -11.36 -3.91 14.15
CA GLY A 35 -12.16 -5.14 14.23
C GLY A 35 -13.42 -5.15 13.34
N ARG A 36 -13.71 -4.06 12.62
CA ARG A 36 -14.92 -3.91 11.79
C ARG A 36 -14.97 -4.87 10.60
N TRP A 37 -13.83 -5.47 10.24
CA TRP A 37 -13.76 -6.47 9.18
C TRP A 37 -14.73 -7.64 9.39
N LYS A 38 -15.03 -8.00 10.64
CA LYS A 38 -15.94 -9.09 11.01
C LYS A 38 -17.39 -8.90 10.52
N HIS A 39 -17.79 -7.67 10.23
CA HIS A 39 -19.12 -7.37 9.70
C HIS A 39 -19.23 -7.59 8.18
N TYR A 40 -18.10 -7.57 7.47
CA TYR A 40 -18.05 -7.60 6.01
C TYR A 40 -17.50 -8.91 5.46
N TYR A 41 -16.67 -9.61 6.24
CA TYR A 41 -15.93 -10.78 5.82
C TYR A 41 -15.92 -11.84 6.91
N ASN A 42 -15.85 -13.11 6.50
CA ASN A 42 -15.32 -14.13 7.39
C ASN A 42 -13.78 -14.05 7.44
N GLU A 43 -13.18 -14.68 8.45
CA GLU A 43 -11.75 -14.59 8.72
C GLU A 43 -10.89 -15.02 7.53
N THR A 44 -11.20 -16.16 6.93
CA THR A 44 -10.46 -16.68 5.77
C THR A 44 -10.53 -15.71 4.59
N GLN A 45 -11.72 -15.19 4.28
CA GLN A 45 -11.90 -14.21 3.20
C GLN A 45 -11.11 -12.93 3.49
N PHE A 46 -11.18 -12.43 4.72
CA PHE A 46 -10.46 -11.23 5.12
C PHE A 46 -8.94 -11.41 4.96
N LEU A 47 -8.39 -12.51 5.48
CA LEU A 47 -6.96 -12.83 5.36
C LEU A 47 -6.53 -12.97 3.90
N CYS A 48 -7.34 -13.62 3.05
CA CYS A 48 -7.06 -13.69 1.62
C CYS A 48 -7.00 -12.29 0.98
N ARG A 49 -7.98 -11.43 1.28
CA ARG A 49 -8.03 -10.05 0.75
C ARG A 49 -6.87 -9.18 1.22
N LEU A 50 -6.49 -9.28 2.49
CA LEU A 50 -5.35 -8.56 3.05
C LEU A 50 -4.05 -9.03 2.39
N ARG A 51 -3.85 -10.34 2.24
CA ARG A 51 -2.67 -10.90 1.57
C ARG A 51 -2.58 -10.49 0.09
N GLU A 52 -3.71 -10.47 -0.62
CA GLU A 52 -3.79 -9.95 -1.98
C GLU A 52 -3.38 -8.46 -2.03
N ALA A 53 -3.88 -7.64 -1.11
CA ALA A 53 -3.56 -6.22 -1.06
C ALA A 53 -2.06 -5.99 -0.79
N ILE A 54 -1.47 -6.76 0.11
CA ILE A 54 -0.02 -6.72 0.40
C ILE A 54 0.78 -7.09 -0.86
N ARG A 55 0.49 -8.24 -1.48
CA ARG A 55 1.20 -8.70 -2.68
C ARG A 55 1.08 -7.71 -3.84
N LEU A 56 -0.10 -7.14 -4.03
CA LEU A 56 -0.33 -6.13 -5.07
C LEU A 56 0.52 -4.88 -4.81
N THR A 57 0.63 -4.45 -3.55
CA THR A 57 1.46 -3.31 -3.15
C THR A 57 2.93 -3.60 -3.41
N GLU A 58 3.43 -4.76 -2.99
CA GLU A 58 4.82 -5.20 -3.24
C GLU A 58 5.15 -5.19 -4.73
N ARG A 59 4.26 -5.72 -5.59
CA ARG A 59 4.44 -5.69 -7.05
C ARG A 59 4.51 -4.29 -7.62
N TRP A 60 3.67 -3.36 -7.14
CA TRP A 60 3.72 -1.99 -7.63
C TRP A 60 4.94 -1.22 -7.12
N ILE A 61 5.48 -1.55 -5.94
CA ILE A 61 6.76 -1.02 -5.46
C ILE A 61 7.92 -1.48 -6.35
N GLU A 62 7.91 -2.73 -6.82
CA GLU A 62 8.90 -3.23 -7.78
C GLU A 62 8.83 -2.49 -9.14
N ILE A 63 7.62 -2.22 -9.63
CA ILE A 63 7.41 -1.57 -10.94
C ILE A 63 7.68 -0.07 -10.88
N ALA A 64 7.26 0.58 -9.79
CA ALA A 64 7.29 2.02 -9.62
C ALA A 64 7.83 2.35 -8.22
N PRO A 65 9.16 2.25 -8.02
CA PRO A 65 9.74 2.43 -6.70
C PRO A 65 9.42 3.82 -6.13
N PRO A 66 9.28 3.91 -4.80
CA PRO A 66 9.18 5.20 -4.13
C PRO A 66 10.35 6.09 -4.51
N ARG A 67 10.05 7.37 -4.71
CA ARG A 67 11.08 8.39 -4.69
C ARG A 67 11.76 8.33 -3.32
N ALA A 68 13.08 8.56 -3.26
CA ALA A 68 13.88 8.35 -2.05
C ALA A 68 13.27 9.01 -0.79
N ASP A 69 12.63 10.14 -0.99
CA ASP A 69 11.93 10.96 0.00
C ASP A 69 10.69 10.25 0.59
N GLU A 70 9.95 9.46 -0.22
CA GLU A 70 8.77 8.70 0.22
C GLU A 70 9.15 7.39 0.94
N ALA A 71 10.23 6.73 0.49
CA ALA A 71 10.70 5.48 1.10
C ALA A 71 11.06 5.66 2.59
N THR A 72 11.62 6.83 2.93
CA THR A 72 11.99 7.19 4.30
C THR A 72 10.76 7.34 5.20
N ALA A 73 9.65 7.84 4.67
CA ALA A 73 8.39 8.01 5.41
C ALA A 73 7.71 6.66 5.70
N ASP A 74 7.70 5.73 4.75
CA ASP A 74 7.10 4.39 4.95
C ASP A 74 7.90 3.58 6.00
N GLN A 75 9.24 3.67 5.97
CA GLN A 75 10.10 3.07 7.00
C GLN A 75 9.83 3.65 8.40
N ALA A 76 9.67 4.97 8.51
CA ALA A 76 9.33 5.61 9.79
C ALA A 76 7.95 5.14 10.31
N GLN A 77 6.97 4.98 9.41
CA GLN A 77 5.64 4.48 9.75
C GLN A 77 5.67 3.04 10.28
N LEU A 78 6.47 2.16 9.67
CA LEU A 78 6.66 0.78 10.13
C LEU A 78 7.28 0.71 11.53
N LEU A 79 8.25 1.58 11.82
CA LEU A 79 8.87 1.67 13.14
C LEU A 79 7.84 2.11 14.21
N VAL A 80 7.02 3.12 13.92
CA VAL A 80 5.94 3.57 14.81
C VAL A 80 4.91 2.46 15.05
N ASN A 81 4.52 1.73 14.01
CA ASN A 81 3.58 0.62 14.13
C ASN A 81 4.16 -0.53 14.98
N ARG A 82 5.47 -0.79 14.90
CA ARG A 82 6.16 -1.78 15.74
C ARG A 82 6.16 -1.41 17.22
N HIS A 83 6.20 -0.12 17.54
CA HIS A 83 6.12 0.36 18.92
C HIS A 83 4.70 0.33 19.50
N ARG A 84 3.67 0.42 18.65
CA ARG A 84 2.26 0.32 19.09
C ARG A 84 1.82 -1.10 19.43
N THR A 85 2.46 -2.14 18.89
CA THR A 85 2.13 -3.54 19.17
C THR A 85 2.87 -4.13 20.39
N ALA A 86 3.67 -3.33 21.11
CA ALA A 86 4.47 -3.76 22.25
C ALA A 86 3.99 -3.22 23.62
N ALA A 87 2.76 -2.70 23.70
CA ALA A 87 2.10 -2.23 24.93
C ALA A 87 0.80 -3.00 25.16
#